data_AF-A0A090QWH7-F1
#
_entry.id   AF-A0A090QWH7-F1
#
_cell.length_a   1.000
_cell.length_b   1.000
_cell.length_c   1.000
_cell.angle_alpha   90.00
_cell.angle_beta   90.00
_cell.angle_gamma   90.00
#
_symmetry.space_group_name_H-M   'P 1'
#
loop_
_entity.id
_entity.type
_entity.pdbx_description
1 polymer ?
#
loop_
_entity_poly.entity_id
_entity_poly.type
_entity_poly.pdbx_seq_one_letter_code
_entity_poly.pdbx_strand_id
1 'polypeptide(L)'
;MEEIYYHLTLEATLIPLTPLSIGNGERVRKDSEIKPENHHSEALHRITENEMALCQDKDQRFYIPGSSLKGSVHNAARCFDTPEALTQWIFGDKASLQENQTQTSVGGNVRFLNAYCRLDNKTDSLTHTRTRNRIDPVTGTAKDAHLFDHNGIKPGTPFTFTVHIEQATQQQLTAFITLLQRWGNAHFTLGRGGNNQFGAFSLCMDNLYGITQAHYMQWLSAQSAAPLSDYVHALPIKTEDCTPADSGYTRVAITLTPLSPLFIGSGQTAEHSDEKEGKAQSYHVATLLRNAQGEIILPATSLRGVMRHQGQKILNTLNHFFADSDGQRHAHTAEQKATALLSRLFGDEQHASTIKLTDFVAQQPQLTEQRFIAIDRFTGGVKDGALYSVEKCLITDYKGELLIDNRLFSRQYHSELAMLLLILRDLLDGELLLGGLKNKGFGKTAAHIQITDSVLAADCPHITHWGQFIAYWNQASLPNLGELMDAFNLAFVAQQEHVS
;
A
#
# COMPACT_ATOMS: atom_id res chain seq x y z
N MET A 1 -17.62 -9.21 41.91
CA MET A 1 -18.05 -10.07 40.80
C MET A 1 -17.90 -9.26 39.54
N GLU A 2 -17.21 -9.80 38.54
CA GLU A 2 -17.04 -9.13 37.26
C GLU A 2 -18.39 -9.09 36.54
N GLU A 3 -18.79 -7.94 36.01
CA GLU A 3 -20.07 -7.81 35.30
C GLU A 3 -19.96 -8.53 33.95
N ILE A 4 -20.95 -9.38 33.66
CA ILE A 4 -21.05 -10.14 32.41
C ILE A 4 -22.18 -9.56 31.56
N TYR A 5 -21.90 -9.39 30.27
CA TYR A 5 -22.85 -8.92 29.27
C TYR A 5 -23.13 -10.01 28.24
N TYR A 6 -24.35 -10.02 27.71
CA TYR A 6 -24.85 -10.96 26.71
C TYR A 6 -25.44 -10.22 25.51
N HIS A 7 -25.47 -10.90 24.36
CA HIS A 7 -26.11 -10.40 23.14
C HIS A 7 -25.65 -8.98 22.77
N LEU A 8 -24.33 -8.78 22.74
CA LEU A 8 -23.77 -7.47 22.47
C LEU A 8 -23.70 -7.23 20.97
N THR A 9 -24.01 -6.01 20.55
CA THR A 9 -23.80 -5.51 19.19
C THR A 9 -22.95 -4.25 19.28
N LEU A 10 -21.77 -4.28 18.67
CA LEU A 10 -20.92 -3.10 18.51
C LEU A 10 -21.00 -2.62 17.06
N GLU A 11 -21.36 -1.36 16.91
CA GLU A 11 -21.43 -0.66 15.63
C GLU A 11 -20.35 0.43 15.55
N ALA A 12 -19.70 0.50 14.40
CA ALA A 12 -18.69 1.50 14.11
C ALA A 12 -18.78 1.96 12.65
N THR A 13 -18.27 3.15 12.38
CA THR A 13 -18.09 3.69 11.04
C THR A 13 -16.66 3.44 10.58
N LEU A 14 -16.49 2.68 9.50
CA LEU A 14 -15.21 2.47 8.84
C LEU A 14 -15.10 3.38 7.61
N ILE A 15 -14.05 4.20 7.55
CA ILE A 15 -13.84 5.15 6.44
C ILE A 15 -12.46 4.90 5.83
N PRO A 16 -12.37 4.47 4.56
CA PRO A 16 -11.11 4.39 3.85
C PRO A 16 -10.48 5.78 3.70
N LEU A 17 -9.23 5.90 4.11
CA LEU A 17 -8.39 7.10 3.94
C LEU A 17 -7.66 7.08 2.60
N THR A 18 -7.42 5.89 2.05
CA THR A 18 -6.85 5.67 0.72
C THR A 18 -7.75 4.73 -0.09
N PRO A 19 -7.57 4.64 -1.43
CA PRO A 19 -8.44 3.82 -2.26
C PRO A 19 -8.49 2.37 -1.78
N LEU A 20 -9.71 1.85 -1.56
CA LEU A 20 -9.94 0.51 -1.01
C LEU A 20 -10.28 -0.47 -2.12
N SER A 21 -9.47 -1.52 -2.29
CA SER A 21 -9.73 -2.57 -3.29
C SER A 21 -9.88 -3.92 -2.62
N ILE A 22 -11.12 -4.43 -2.59
CA ILE A 22 -11.42 -5.79 -2.13
C ILE A 22 -12.10 -6.53 -3.25
N GLY A 23 -11.47 -7.59 -3.72
CA GLY A 23 -11.95 -8.36 -4.85
C GLY A 23 -12.89 -9.48 -4.44
N ASN A 24 -13.88 -9.74 -5.28
CA ASN A 24 -14.74 -10.93 -5.16
C ASN A 24 -14.08 -12.22 -5.72
N GLY A 25 -12.86 -12.11 -6.29
CA GLY A 25 -12.11 -13.21 -6.90
C GLY A 25 -12.33 -13.37 -8.41
N GLU A 26 -13.31 -12.66 -8.98
CA GLU A 26 -13.59 -12.67 -10.41
C GLU A 26 -12.70 -11.66 -11.15
N ARG A 27 -12.31 -12.02 -12.38
CA ARG A 27 -11.61 -11.12 -13.30
C ARG A 27 -12.60 -10.61 -14.34
N VAL A 28 -12.68 -9.30 -14.47
CA VAL A 28 -13.49 -8.63 -15.50
C VAL A 28 -12.61 -8.41 -16.72
N ARG A 29 -13.15 -8.73 -17.89
CA ARG A 29 -12.57 -8.32 -19.18
C ARG A 29 -13.18 -7.00 -19.57
N LYS A 30 -12.35 -5.96 -19.71
CA LYS A 30 -12.74 -4.72 -20.36
C LYS A 30 -12.17 -4.68 -21.76
N ASP A 31 -13.06 -4.50 -22.73
CA ASP A 31 -12.70 -4.14 -24.09
C ASP A 31 -12.73 -2.61 -24.14
N SER A 32 -11.58 -1.99 -24.31
CA SER A 32 -11.49 -0.53 -24.45
C SER A 32 -11.02 -0.20 -25.86
N GLU A 33 -11.93 0.38 -26.65
CA GLU A 33 -11.60 0.94 -27.96
C GLU A 33 -10.72 2.17 -27.77
N ILE A 34 -9.54 2.15 -28.38
CA ILE A 34 -8.72 3.35 -28.54
C ILE A 34 -8.86 3.81 -29.96
N LYS A 35 -9.41 5.02 -30.12
CA LYS A 35 -9.34 5.72 -31.39
C LYS A 35 -7.86 6.01 -31.68
N PRO A 36 -7.30 5.46 -32.76
CA PRO A 36 -5.89 5.68 -33.07
C PRO A 36 -5.65 7.16 -33.36
N GLU A 37 -4.47 7.65 -32.98
CA GLU A 37 -4.01 9.03 -33.24
C GLU A 37 -3.91 9.37 -34.74
N ASN A 38 -4.08 8.39 -35.64
CA ASN A 38 -4.02 8.53 -37.09
C ASN A 38 -5.25 7.92 -37.77
N HIS A 39 -5.85 8.65 -38.72
CA HIS A 39 -6.95 8.19 -39.60
C HIS A 39 -6.61 6.98 -40.50
N HIS A 40 -5.41 6.41 -40.41
CA HIS A 40 -4.93 5.29 -41.24
C HIS A 40 -4.49 4.05 -40.46
N SER A 41 -4.78 3.96 -39.15
CA SER A 41 -4.56 2.74 -38.36
C SER A 41 -5.91 2.12 -38.00
N GLU A 42 -6.04 0.79 -38.11
CA GLU A 42 -7.17 0.06 -37.51
C GLU A 42 -7.21 0.33 -36.00
N ALA A 43 -8.42 0.35 -35.43
CA ALA A 43 -8.62 0.52 -34.00
C ALA A 43 -7.91 -0.61 -33.25
N LEU A 44 -6.90 -0.26 -32.44
CA LEU A 44 -6.26 -1.21 -31.55
C LEU A 44 -7.20 -1.45 -30.37
N HIS A 45 -7.87 -2.61 -30.35
CA HIS A 45 -8.60 -3.09 -29.18
C HIS A 45 -7.61 -3.31 -28.02
N ARG A 46 -7.73 -2.51 -26.95
CA ARG A 46 -7.03 -2.79 -25.69
C ARG A 46 -7.88 -3.79 -24.91
N ILE A 47 -7.47 -5.05 -24.94
CA ILE A 47 -7.99 -6.07 -24.03
C ILE A 47 -7.13 -6.02 -22.76
N THR A 48 -7.64 -5.42 -21.68
CA THR A 48 -7.04 -5.56 -20.35
C THR A 48 -7.63 -6.79 -19.66
N GLU A 49 -6.86 -7.88 -19.61
CA GLU A 49 -7.31 -9.17 -19.01
C GLU A 49 -7.20 -9.25 -17.48
N ASN A 50 -6.97 -8.12 -16.79
CA ASN A 50 -6.54 -8.14 -15.39
C ASN A 50 -7.25 -7.11 -14.49
N GLU A 51 -8.49 -6.74 -14.78
CA GLU A 51 -9.33 -5.95 -13.87
C GLU A 51 -10.01 -6.90 -12.87
N MET A 52 -9.96 -6.59 -11.58
CA MET A 52 -10.60 -7.40 -10.53
C MET A 52 -11.95 -6.79 -10.21
N ALA A 53 -13.01 -7.60 -10.18
CA ALA A 53 -14.32 -7.13 -9.72
C ALA A 53 -14.29 -6.84 -8.21
N LEU A 54 -14.85 -5.71 -7.82
CA LEU A 54 -14.98 -5.31 -6.42
C LEU A 54 -16.11 -6.10 -5.75
N CYS A 55 -16.01 -6.35 -4.45
CA CYS A 55 -17.08 -7.00 -3.68
C CYS A 55 -18.37 -6.17 -3.71
N GLN A 56 -19.40 -6.71 -4.35
CA GLN A 56 -20.75 -6.17 -4.41
C GLN A 56 -21.76 -7.26 -4.05
N ASP A 57 -22.84 -6.88 -3.38
CA ASP A 57 -23.96 -7.79 -3.17
C ASP A 57 -24.85 -7.90 -4.40
N LYS A 58 -25.94 -8.67 -4.29
CA LYS A 58 -26.93 -8.84 -5.37
C LYS A 58 -27.57 -7.52 -5.83
N ASP A 59 -27.60 -6.51 -4.96
CA ASP A 59 -28.21 -5.21 -5.19
C ASP A 59 -27.14 -4.19 -5.65
N GLN A 60 -25.95 -4.68 -6.03
CA GLN A 60 -24.79 -3.89 -6.50
C GLN A 60 -24.19 -2.97 -5.42
N ARG A 61 -24.50 -3.20 -4.15
CA ARG A 61 -23.94 -2.42 -3.03
C ARG A 61 -22.57 -2.93 -2.65
N PHE A 62 -21.60 -2.02 -2.58
CA PHE A 62 -20.25 -2.37 -2.15
C PHE A 62 -20.23 -2.82 -0.68
N TYR A 63 -19.48 -3.88 -0.41
CA TYR A 63 -19.26 -4.35 0.96
C TYR A 63 -17.84 -4.86 1.18
N ILE A 64 -17.41 -4.85 2.44
CA ILE A 64 -16.19 -5.48 2.91
C ILE A 64 -16.58 -6.82 3.56
N PRO A 65 -16.06 -7.96 3.08
CA PRO A 65 -16.38 -9.26 3.67
C PRO A 65 -15.98 -9.34 5.15
N GLY A 66 -16.86 -9.92 5.98
CA GLY A 66 -16.61 -10.13 7.41
C GLY A 66 -15.38 -11.00 7.67
N SER A 67 -15.06 -11.92 6.77
CA SER A 67 -13.83 -12.73 6.81
C SER A 67 -12.57 -11.89 6.63
N SER A 68 -12.59 -10.88 5.75
CA SER A 68 -11.48 -9.94 5.56
C SER A 68 -11.29 -9.03 6.77
N LEU A 69 -12.39 -8.57 7.39
CA LEU A 69 -12.36 -7.79 8.63
C LEU A 69 -11.78 -8.63 9.78
N LYS A 70 -12.32 -9.83 10.00
CA LYS A 70 -11.83 -10.78 11.02
C LYS A 70 -10.34 -11.07 10.83
N GLY A 71 -9.91 -11.34 9.61
CA GLY A 71 -8.50 -11.60 9.30
C GLY A 71 -7.59 -10.39 9.56
N SER A 72 -8.04 -9.18 9.23
CA SER A 72 -7.30 -7.94 9.49
C SER A 72 -7.15 -7.66 10.98
N VAL A 73 -8.23 -7.79 11.75
CA VAL A 73 -8.21 -7.57 13.22
C VAL A 73 -7.38 -8.66 13.91
N HIS A 74 -7.44 -9.91 13.43
CA HIS A 74 -6.58 -10.99 13.91
C HIS A 74 -5.09 -10.71 13.64
N ASN A 75 -4.75 -10.14 12.48
CA ASN A 75 -3.39 -9.71 12.20
C ASN A 75 -2.95 -8.57 13.14
N ALA A 76 -3.82 -7.59 13.39
CA ALA A 76 -3.55 -6.54 14.36
C ALA A 76 -3.32 -7.08 15.78
N ALA A 77 -4.14 -8.04 16.22
CA ALA A 77 -3.96 -8.68 17.52
C ALA A 77 -2.57 -9.30 17.67
N ARG A 78 -2.05 -9.95 16.60
CA ARG A 78 -0.69 -10.49 16.56
C ARG A 78 0.39 -9.41 16.58
N CYS A 79 0.21 -8.32 15.83
CA CYS A 79 1.16 -7.20 15.83
C CYS A 79 1.25 -6.49 17.17
N PHE A 80 0.18 -6.54 17.96
CA PHE A 80 0.11 -5.89 19.27
C PHE A 80 0.43 -6.82 20.45
N ASP A 81 0.91 -8.04 20.18
CA ASP A 81 1.16 -9.07 21.20
C ASP A 81 -0.02 -9.26 22.15
N THR A 82 -1.23 -9.27 21.58
CA THR A 82 -2.47 -9.40 22.34
C THR A 82 -2.49 -10.74 23.10
N PRO A 83 -2.88 -10.77 24.39
CA PRO A 83 -2.90 -11.99 25.17
C PRO A 83 -3.63 -13.14 24.47
N GLU A 84 -3.06 -14.35 24.55
CA GLU A 84 -3.60 -15.53 23.87
C GLU A 84 -5.05 -15.80 24.28
N ALA A 85 -5.37 -15.68 25.58
CA ALA A 85 -6.73 -15.86 26.09
C ALA A 85 -7.76 -14.91 25.43
N LEU A 86 -7.38 -13.65 25.17
CA LEU A 86 -8.26 -12.70 24.46
C LEU A 86 -8.37 -13.08 22.99
N THR A 87 -7.26 -13.47 22.34
CA THR A 87 -7.24 -13.89 20.94
C THR A 87 -8.14 -15.12 20.73
N GLN A 88 -8.04 -16.13 21.58
CA GLN A 88 -8.88 -17.33 21.52
C GLN A 88 -10.35 -16.98 21.77
N TRP A 89 -10.64 -16.11 22.75
CA TRP A 89 -12.00 -15.64 23.02
C TRP A 89 -12.62 -14.91 21.81
N ILE A 90 -11.87 -14.06 21.10
CA ILE A 90 -12.37 -13.35 19.90
C ILE A 90 -12.53 -14.30 18.71
N PHE A 91 -11.46 -15.03 18.37
CA PHE A 91 -11.33 -15.66 17.05
C PHE A 91 -11.66 -17.16 17.04
N GLY A 92 -11.59 -17.81 18.21
CA GLY A 92 -11.70 -19.25 18.40
C GLY A 92 -10.34 -19.95 18.38
N ASP A 93 -10.34 -21.23 18.77
CA ASP A 93 -9.15 -22.08 18.78
C ASP A 93 -8.91 -22.76 17.44
N LYS A 94 -7.62 -22.94 17.11
CA LYS A 94 -7.24 -23.82 16.02
C LYS A 94 -7.47 -25.27 16.43
N ALA A 95 -8.04 -26.06 15.52
CA ALA A 95 -8.16 -27.50 15.70
C ALA A 95 -6.79 -28.12 16.00
N SER A 96 -6.62 -28.69 17.20
CA SER A 96 -5.45 -29.50 17.52
C SER A 96 -5.73 -30.95 17.16
N LEU A 97 -4.78 -31.58 16.47
CA LEU A 97 -4.81 -33.02 16.25
C LEU A 97 -4.20 -33.66 17.50
N GLN A 98 -5.04 -34.22 18.38
CA GLN A 98 -4.55 -35.19 19.36
C GLN A 98 -4.51 -36.57 18.72
N GLU A 99 -3.43 -37.31 18.98
CA GLU A 99 -3.02 -38.56 18.32
C GLU A 99 -4.04 -39.71 18.32
N ASN A 100 -5.25 -39.57 18.89
CA ASN A 100 -6.25 -40.64 18.82
C ASN A 100 -7.73 -40.30 19.03
N GLN A 101 -8.17 -39.03 19.11
CA GLN A 101 -9.61 -38.72 19.28
C GLN A 101 -10.05 -37.44 18.54
N THR A 102 -11.34 -37.43 18.19
CA THR A 102 -12.11 -36.38 17.50
C THR A 102 -11.56 -34.97 17.58
N GLN A 103 -11.44 -34.31 16.42
CA GLN A 103 -11.10 -32.90 16.27
C GLN A 103 -12.10 -32.03 17.06
N THR A 104 -11.68 -31.51 18.22
CA THR A 104 -12.45 -30.50 18.95
C THR A 104 -11.91 -29.11 18.60
N SER A 105 -12.80 -28.21 18.18
CA SER A 105 -12.49 -26.80 17.97
C SER A 105 -13.60 -25.97 18.60
N VAL A 106 -13.22 -24.86 19.23
CA VAL A 106 -14.16 -23.94 19.88
C VAL A 106 -14.24 -22.69 19.01
N GLY A 107 -15.46 -22.33 18.60
CA GLY A 107 -15.71 -21.08 17.88
C GLY A 107 -15.47 -19.87 18.79
N GLY A 108 -14.94 -18.78 18.22
CA GLY A 108 -14.80 -17.52 18.96
C GLY A 108 -16.16 -16.91 19.31
N ASN A 109 -16.20 -16.12 20.38
CA ASN A 109 -17.40 -15.43 20.85
C ASN A 109 -17.77 -14.19 20.03
N VAL A 110 -16.90 -13.75 19.11
CA VAL A 110 -17.09 -12.55 18.30
C VAL A 110 -17.34 -12.91 16.84
N ARG A 111 -18.48 -12.48 16.32
CA ARG A 111 -18.90 -12.67 14.92
C ARG A 111 -18.76 -11.35 14.16
N PHE A 112 -17.91 -11.35 13.14
CA PHE A 112 -17.70 -10.22 12.25
C PHE A 112 -18.68 -10.28 11.08
N LEU A 113 -19.53 -9.26 10.94
CA LEU A 113 -20.46 -9.16 9.81
C LEU A 113 -19.80 -8.51 8.60
N ASN A 114 -20.42 -8.66 7.42
CA ASN A 114 -20.05 -7.88 6.25
C ASN A 114 -20.31 -6.40 6.52
N ALA A 115 -19.33 -5.55 6.23
CA ALA A 115 -19.52 -4.10 6.34
C ALA A 115 -20.02 -3.52 5.02
N TYR A 116 -21.24 -2.98 5.01
CA TYR A 116 -21.87 -2.44 3.80
C TYR A 116 -21.65 -0.93 3.67
N CYS A 117 -21.46 -0.45 2.44
CA CYS A 117 -21.31 0.97 2.13
C CYS A 117 -22.58 1.74 2.51
N ARG A 118 -22.48 2.87 3.24
CA ARG A 118 -23.65 3.67 3.67
C ARG A 118 -24.23 4.56 2.57
N LEU A 119 -23.60 4.64 1.41
CA LEU A 119 -24.05 5.47 0.30
C LEU A 119 -24.88 4.63 -0.69
N ASP A 120 -26.03 5.17 -1.09
CA ASP A 120 -26.93 4.57 -2.10
C ASP A 120 -26.54 4.93 -3.54
N ASN A 121 -25.40 5.59 -3.74
CA ASN A 121 -24.99 6.10 -5.05
C ASN A 121 -24.65 4.96 -6.04
N LYS A 122 -24.98 5.20 -7.31
CA LYS A 122 -24.56 4.33 -8.42
C LYS A 122 -23.04 4.10 -8.37
N THR A 123 -22.68 2.83 -8.49
CA THR A 123 -21.36 2.22 -8.24
C THR A 123 -20.18 2.97 -8.88
N ASP A 124 -20.35 3.47 -10.11
CA ASP A 124 -19.28 4.16 -10.86
C ASP A 124 -18.83 5.48 -10.24
N SER A 125 -19.72 6.17 -9.51
CA SER A 125 -19.36 7.44 -8.86
C SER A 125 -18.44 7.25 -7.65
N LEU A 126 -18.44 6.05 -7.08
CA LEU A 126 -17.70 5.67 -5.88
C LEU A 126 -16.40 4.94 -6.19
N THR A 127 -16.12 4.62 -7.46
CA THR A 127 -14.91 3.92 -7.88
C THR A 127 -13.86 4.88 -8.45
N HIS A 128 -12.60 4.52 -8.27
CA HIS A 128 -11.43 5.16 -8.84
C HIS A 128 -10.61 4.09 -9.57
N THR A 129 -10.40 4.28 -10.87
CA THR A 129 -9.57 3.42 -11.70
C THR A 129 -8.20 4.04 -11.89
N ARG A 130 -7.17 3.24 -11.69
CA ARG A 130 -5.79 3.66 -11.89
C ARG A 130 -5.02 2.65 -12.73
N THR A 131 -4.59 3.07 -13.92
CA THR A 131 -3.79 2.22 -14.83
C THR A 131 -2.32 2.21 -14.42
N ARG A 132 -1.68 1.04 -14.48
CA ARG A 132 -0.23 0.88 -14.29
C ARG A 132 0.38 -0.02 -15.35
N ASN A 133 1.65 0.24 -15.67
CA ASN A 133 2.46 -0.57 -16.58
C ASN A 133 3.61 -1.20 -15.80
N ARG A 134 3.92 -2.48 -16.07
CA ARG A 134 5.16 -3.11 -15.57
C ARG A 134 6.31 -2.77 -16.53
N ILE A 135 7.43 -2.32 -15.98
CA ILE A 135 8.66 -2.08 -16.74
C ILE A 135 9.57 -3.30 -16.59
N ASP A 136 10.14 -3.74 -17.71
CA ASP A 136 11.16 -4.77 -17.75
C ASP A 136 12.49 -4.22 -17.17
N PRO A 137 13.09 -4.90 -16.17
CA PRO A 137 14.25 -4.38 -15.47
C PRO A 137 15.55 -4.43 -16.29
N VAL A 138 15.62 -5.22 -17.35
CA VAL A 138 16.82 -5.36 -18.20
C VAL A 138 16.76 -4.36 -19.35
N THR A 139 15.61 -4.25 -19.99
CA THR A 139 15.44 -3.43 -21.21
C THR A 139 14.92 -2.02 -20.92
N GLY A 140 14.36 -1.77 -19.74
CA GLY A 140 13.79 -0.48 -19.37
C GLY A 140 12.50 -0.12 -20.13
N THR A 141 11.92 -1.06 -20.87
CA THR A 141 10.68 -0.87 -21.65
C THR A 141 9.46 -1.39 -20.89
N ALA A 142 8.26 -0.95 -21.26
CA ALA A 142 7.04 -1.57 -20.73
C ALA A 142 6.97 -3.02 -21.23
N LYS A 143 6.77 -3.98 -20.31
CA LYS A 143 6.66 -5.39 -20.68
C LYS A 143 5.29 -5.63 -21.33
N ASP A 144 5.29 -6.27 -22.49
CA ASP A 144 4.09 -6.52 -23.28
C ASP A 144 3.03 -7.31 -22.46
N ALA A 145 1.74 -6.98 -22.65
CA ALA A 145 0.59 -7.56 -21.94
C ALA A 145 0.55 -7.40 -20.38
N HIS A 146 1.37 -6.51 -19.80
CA HIS A 146 1.37 -6.22 -18.35
C HIS A 146 0.82 -4.83 -17.98
N LEU A 147 -0.27 -4.42 -18.64
CA LEU A 147 -1.12 -3.32 -18.20
C LEU A 147 -2.05 -3.84 -17.09
N PHE A 148 -2.16 -3.12 -15.98
CA PHE A 148 -3.10 -3.46 -14.92
C PHE A 148 -3.93 -2.23 -14.57
N ASP A 149 -5.25 -2.34 -14.69
CA ASP A 149 -6.17 -1.35 -14.16
C ASP A 149 -6.53 -1.72 -12.72
N HIS A 150 -6.20 -0.85 -11.79
CA HIS A 150 -6.53 -1.03 -10.38
C HIS A 150 -7.77 -0.22 -10.06
N ASN A 151 -8.91 -0.91 -9.94
CA ASN A 151 -10.13 -0.33 -9.42
C ASN A 151 -10.13 -0.37 -7.90
N GLY A 152 -10.52 0.74 -7.27
CA GLY A 152 -10.77 0.80 -5.85
C GLY A 152 -11.92 1.74 -5.53
N ILE A 153 -12.49 1.59 -4.35
CA ILE A 153 -13.49 2.47 -3.78
C ILE A 153 -12.79 3.75 -3.32
N LYS A 154 -13.37 4.91 -3.64
CA LYS A 154 -12.81 6.22 -3.32
C LYS A 154 -12.64 6.40 -1.80
N PRO A 155 -11.55 7.07 -1.37
CA PRO A 155 -11.40 7.52 0.00
C PRO A 155 -12.61 8.34 0.47
N GLY A 156 -12.91 8.28 1.77
CA GLY A 156 -14.05 8.97 2.37
C GLY A 156 -15.38 8.23 2.24
N THR A 157 -15.44 7.10 1.53
CA THR A 157 -16.67 6.30 1.39
C THR A 157 -16.98 5.55 2.70
N PRO A 158 -18.06 5.87 3.43
CA PRO A 158 -18.34 5.26 4.73
C PRO A 158 -18.91 3.83 4.62
N PHE A 159 -18.47 2.94 5.50
CA PHE A 159 -18.98 1.58 5.68
C PHE A 159 -19.47 1.36 7.12
N THR A 160 -20.57 0.63 7.27
CA THR A 160 -21.05 0.19 8.60
C THR A 160 -20.31 -1.07 9.02
N PHE A 161 -19.42 -0.95 10.02
CA PHE A 161 -18.77 -2.09 10.66
C PHE A 161 -19.60 -2.57 11.84
N THR A 162 -19.96 -3.85 11.86
CA THR A 162 -20.76 -4.45 12.92
C THR A 162 -20.15 -5.76 13.39
N VAL A 163 -20.04 -5.92 14.70
CA VAL A 163 -19.68 -7.20 15.33
C VAL A 163 -20.71 -7.58 16.37
N HIS A 164 -21.07 -8.87 16.38
CA HIS A 164 -21.93 -9.45 17.41
C HIS A 164 -21.07 -10.24 18.39
N ILE A 165 -21.29 -10.05 19.69
CA ILE A 165 -20.56 -10.75 20.74
C ILE A 165 -21.58 -11.50 21.60
N GLU A 166 -21.44 -12.83 21.67
CA GLU A 166 -22.40 -13.67 22.38
C GLU A 166 -22.39 -13.37 23.89
N GLN A 167 -21.19 -13.33 24.46
CA GLN A 167 -20.95 -13.06 25.86
C GLN A 167 -19.57 -12.41 26.05
N ALA A 168 -19.49 -11.42 26.91
CA ALA A 168 -18.23 -10.80 27.32
C ALA A 168 -18.25 -10.43 28.80
N THR A 169 -17.13 -10.59 29.50
CA THR A 169 -16.90 -9.86 30.75
C THR A 169 -16.57 -8.40 30.46
N GLN A 170 -16.71 -7.52 31.45
CA GLN A 170 -16.30 -6.12 31.31
C GLN A 170 -14.83 -5.97 30.89
N GLN A 171 -13.92 -6.81 31.39
CA GLN A 171 -12.50 -6.77 31.00
C GLN A 171 -12.29 -7.20 29.54
N GLN A 172 -12.92 -8.30 29.10
CA GLN A 172 -12.83 -8.77 27.72
C GLN A 172 -13.37 -7.73 26.74
N LEU A 173 -14.51 -7.12 27.07
CA LEU A 173 -15.15 -6.10 26.25
C LEU A 173 -14.27 -4.85 26.13
N THR A 174 -13.72 -4.37 27.25
CA THR A 174 -12.81 -3.21 27.25
C THR A 174 -11.57 -3.50 26.41
N ALA A 175 -10.93 -4.66 26.61
CA ALA A 175 -9.75 -5.06 25.85
C ALA A 175 -10.02 -5.20 24.35
N PHE A 176 -11.19 -5.72 23.97
CA PHE A 176 -11.59 -5.83 22.56
C PHE A 176 -11.83 -4.48 21.90
N ILE A 177 -12.51 -3.55 22.59
CA ILE A 177 -12.71 -2.19 22.09
C ILE A 177 -11.36 -1.49 21.94
N THR A 178 -10.46 -1.60 22.93
CA THR A 178 -9.08 -1.09 22.84
C THR A 178 -8.34 -1.67 21.64
N LEU A 179 -8.45 -2.98 21.37
CA LEU A 179 -7.88 -3.60 20.18
C LEU A 179 -8.44 -2.98 18.88
N LEU A 180 -9.75 -2.78 18.78
CA LEU A 180 -10.38 -2.20 17.59
C LEU A 180 -9.98 -0.73 17.38
N GLN A 181 -9.88 0.05 18.46
CA GLN A 181 -9.40 1.43 18.39
C GLN A 181 -7.94 1.48 17.92
N ARG A 182 -7.08 0.62 18.46
CA ARG A 182 -5.70 0.50 17.98
C ARG A 182 -5.64 0.06 16.53
N TRP A 183 -6.47 -0.90 16.12
CA TRP A 183 -6.57 -1.35 14.74
C TRP A 183 -7.00 -0.23 13.77
N GLY A 184 -7.97 0.60 14.18
CA GLY A 184 -8.46 1.74 13.39
C GLY A 184 -7.57 2.99 13.39
N ASN A 185 -6.65 3.11 14.34
CA ASN A 185 -5.69 4.23 14.44
C ASN A 185 -4.27 3.88 13.99
N ALA A 186 -3.97 2.60 13.83
CA ALA A 186 -2.69 2.12 13.29
C ALA A 186 -2.73 2.01 11.75
N HIS A 187 -1.55 1.91 11.13
CA HIS A 187 -1.38 1.84 9.66
C HIS A 187 -1.80 0.50 9.03
N PHE A 188 -2.87 -0.10 9.55
CA PHE A 188 -3.45 -1.27 8.93
C PHE A 188 -4.12 -0.87 7.62
N THR A 189 -4.05 -1.81 6.69
CA THR A 189 -4.66 -1.68 5.37
C THR A 189 -5.62 -2.83 5.16
N LEU A 190 -6.75 -2.56 4.53
CA LEU A 190 -7.72 -3.55 4.12
C LEU A 190 -7.62 -3.84 2.63
N GLY A 191 -7.82 -5.10 2.27
CA GLY A 191 -7.83 -5.51 0.87
C GLY A 191 -6.45 -5.56 0.22
N ARG A 192 -6.43 -5.39 -1.10
CA ARG A 192 -5.25 -5.54 -1.94
C ARG A 192 -4.46 -4.25 -2.03
N GLY A 193 -3.14 -4.37 -2.11
CA GLY A 193 -2.26 -3.24 -2.38
C GLY A 193 -1.75 -2.52 -1.13
N GLY A 194 -1.88 -3.12 0.05
CA GLY A 194 -1.40 -2.54 1.32
C GLY A 194 0.08 -2.12 1.32
N ASN A 195 0.93 -2.77 0.52
CA ASN A 195 2.34 -2.35 0.35
C ASN A 195 2.48 -0.96 -0.33
N ASN A 196 1.40 -0.43 -0.91
CA ASN A 196 1.26 0.93 -1.46
C ASN A 196 0.34 1.80 -0.61
N GLN A 197 0.09 1.40 0.64
CA GLN A 197 -0.85 2.04 1.55
C GLN A 197 -2.29 2.12 1.02
N PHE A 198 -2.69 1.27 0.06
CA PHE A 198 -4.08 1.16 -0.36
C PHE A 198 -4.92 0.49 0.73
N GLY A 199 -6.16 0.94 0.87
CA GLY A 199 -7.08 0.48 1.88
C GLY A 199 -6.71 0.85 3.32
N ALA A 200 -5.86 1.86 3.53
CA ALA A 200 -5.74 2.50 4.84
C ALA A 200 -7.11 3.08 5.23
N PHE A 201 -7.46 3.01 6.50
CA PHE A 201 -8.80 3.37 6.97
C PHE A 201 -8.74 3.95 8.38
N SER A 202 -9.80 4.64 8.77
CA SER A 202 -10.10 5.00 10.15
C SER A 202 -11.34 4.26 10.63
N LEU A 203 -11.43 4.02 11.93
CA LEU A 203 -12.58 3.40 12.56
C LEU A 203 -13.11 4.29 13.69
N CYS A 204 -14.36 4.70 13.61
CA CYS A 204 -15.05 5.47 14.64
C CYS A 204 -16.06 4.58 15.34
N MET A 205 -15.91 4.34 16.64
CA MET A 205 -16.89 3.57 17.42
C MET A 205 -18.16 4.41 17.58
N ASP A 206 -19.29 3.89 17.10
CA ASP A 206 -20.56 4.62 17.10
C ASP A 206 -21.36 4.27 18.36
N ASN A 207 -21.76 2.99 18.47
CA ASN A 207 -22.67 2.52 19.52
C ASN A 207 -22.31 1.12 19.99
N LEU A 208 -22.55 0.85 21.27
CA LEU A 208 -22.51 -0.49 21.85
C LEU A 208 -23.86 -0.76 22.50
N TYR A 209 -24.47 -1.87 22.12
CA TYR A 209 -25.72 -2.35 22.68
C TYR A 209 -25.49 -3.71 23.34
N GLY A 210 -26.23 -4.00 24.39
CA GLY A 210 -26.22 -5.34 24.98
C GLY A 210 -27.10 -5.45 26.22
N ILE A 211 -27.01 -6.61 26.88
CA ILE A 211 -27.86 -6.96 28.02
C ILE A 211 -26.95 -7.34 29.18
N THR A 212 -27.18 -6.76 30.36
CA THR A 212 -26.47 -7.17 31.58
C THR A 212 -26.93 -8.55 32.02
N GLN A 213 -26.09 -9.29 32.74
CA GLN A 213 -26.48 -10.60 33.29
C GLN A 213 -27.79 -10.53 34.10
N ALA A 214 -28.03 -9.45 34.85
CA ALA A 214 -29.25 -9.27 35.62
C ALA A 214 -30.50 -9.20 34.73
N HIS A 215 -30.48 -8.36 33.69
CA HIS A 215 -31.61 -8.25 32.76
C HIS A 215 -31.79 -9.50 31.89
N TYR A 216 -30.69 -10.17 31.54
CA TYR A 216 -30.75 -11.43 30.79
C TYR A 216 -31.44 -12.54 31.60
N MET A 217 -31.09 -12.67 32.89
CA MET A 217 -31.76 -13.60 33.79
C MET A 217 -33.23 -13.23 34.05
N GLN A 218 -33.54 -11.93 34.11
CA GLN A 218 -34.92 -11.45 34.20
C GLN A 218 -35.73 -11.86 32.97
N TRP A 219 -35.17 -11.71 31.76
CA TRP A 219 -35.83 -12.14 30.53
C TRP A 219 -36.06 -13.65 30.49
N LEU A 220 -35.04 -14.46 30.82
CA LEU A 220 -35.16 -15.93 30.86
C LEU A 220 -36.19 -16.45 31.88
N SER A 221 -36.38 -15.72 32.98
CA SER A 221 -37.34 -16.08 34.04
C SER A 221 -38.72 -15.45 33.86
N ALA A 222 -38.89 -14.54 32.91
CA ALA A 222 -40.16 -13.92 32.64
C ALA A 222 -41.13 -14.93 32.02
N GLN A 223 -42.37 -14.96 32.52
CA GLN A 223 -43.47 -15.73 31.92
C GLN A 223 -44.09 -15.02 30.70
N SER A 224 -43.53 -13.88 30.29
CA SER A 224 -44.00 -13.02 29.21
C SER A 224 -43.37 -13.41 27.86
N ALA A 225 -44.09 -13.17 26.76
CA ALA A 225 -43.61 -13.40 25.40
C ALA A 225 -42.76 -12.24 24.83
N ALA A 226 -42.27 -11.33 25.67
CA ALA A 226 -41.48 -10.17 25.24
C ALA A 226 -40.17 -10.62 24.54
N PRO A 227 -39.85 -10.05 23.37
CA PRO A 227 -38.62 -10.38 22.67
C PRO A 227 -37.39 -9.88 23.44
N LEU A 228 -36.26 -10.57 23.27
CA LEU A 228 -34.98 -10.23 23.92
C LEU A 228 -34.55 -8.78 23.63
N SER A 229 -34.91 -8.26 22.45
CA SER A 229 -34.60 -6.89 22.01
C SER A 229 -35.09 -5.81 22.98
N ASP A 230 -36.18 -6.05 23.71
CA ASP A 230 -36.76 -5.07 24.63
C ASP A 230 -35.88 -4.86 25.88
N TYR A 231 -34.98 -5.81 26.15
CA TYR A 231 -34.03 -5.80 27.27
C TYR A 231 -32.64 -5.32 26.84
N VAL A 232 -32.44 -5.04 25.55
CA VAL A 232 -31.19 -4.50 25.00
C VAL A 232 -31.14 -3.01 25.28
N HIS A 233 -30.02 -2.55 25.84
CA HIS A 233 -29.80 -1.14 26.14
C HIS A 233 -28.45 -0.68 25.58
N ALA A 234 -28.33 0.63 25.36
CA ALA A 234 -27.04 1.24 25.05
C ALA A 234 -26.11 1.12 26.26
N LEU A 235 -24.91 0.63 26.03
CA LEU A 235 -23.86 0.49 27.03
C LEU A 235 -22.78 1.54 26.77
N PRO A 236 -22.12 2.08 27.83
CA PRO A 236 -21.02 3.01 27.63
C PRO A 236 -19.83 2.31 26.99
N ILE A 237 -19.27 2.92 25.96
CA ILE A 237 -18.00 2.50 25.36
C ILE A 237 -16.89 2.93 26.33
N LYS A 238 -16.37 1.97 27.10
CA LYS A 238 -15.22 2.18 27.99
C LYS A 238 -13.95 1.76 27.28
N THR A 239 -12.94 2.62 27.35
CA THR A 239 -11.67 2.44 26.64
C THR A 239 -10.54 2.73 27.61
N GLU A 240 -9.44 2.00 27.46
CA GLU A 240 -8.19 2.37 28.12
C GLU A 240 -7.48 3.44 27.30
N ASP A 241 -6.73 4.33 27.97
CA ASP A 241 -5.89 5.31 27.28
C ASP A 241 -4.90 4.56 26.36
N CYS A 242 -5.18 4.63 25.06
CA CYS A 242 -4.24 4.14 24.06
C CYS A 242 -3.16 5.19 23.89
N THR A 243 -1.97 4.94 24.45
CA THR A 243 -0.77 5.50 23.81
C THR A 243 -0.78 5.06 22.35
N PRO A 244 -0.36 5.91 21.39
CA PRO A 244 -0.18 5.48 20.01
C PRO A 244 0.72 4.26 20.04
N ALA A 245 0.14 3.08 19.83
CA ALA A 245 0.89 1.85 19.91
C ALA A 245 2.01 1.90 18.88
N ASP A 246 3.19 1.38 19.24
CA ASP A 246 4.24 1.14 18.28
C ASP A 246 3.65 0.30 17.16
N SER A 247 3.51 0.92 15.98
CA SER A 247 2.77 0.34 14.86
C SER A 247 3.47 -0.89 14.27
N GLY A 248 4.63 -1.25 14.83
CA GLY A 248 5.58 -2.19 14.27
C GLY A 248 6.30 -1.60 13.05
N TYR A 249 6.19 -0.28 12.84
CA TYR A 249 6.82 0.43 11.75
C TYR A 249 7.49 1.72 12.22
N THR A 250 8.75 1.90 11.81
CA THR A 250 9.45 3.19 11.85
C THR A 250 9.03 4.01 10.63
N ARG A 251 8.61 5.25 10.84
CA ARG A 251 8.24 6.13 9.72
C ARG A 251 9.40 7.01 9.30
N VAL A 252 9.51 7.21 7.99
CA VAL A 252 10.44 8.12 7.37
C VAL A 252 9.65 9.02 6.44
N ALA A 253 9.49 10.28 6.83
CA ALA A 253 8.95 11.30 5.94
C ALA A 253 9.97 11.58 4.84
N ILE A 254 9.53 11.54 3.59
CA ILE A 254 10.36 11.76 2.40
C ILE A 254 9.79 12.96 1.64
N THR A 255 10.64 13.95 1.42
CA THR A 255 10.40 15.07 0.52
C THR A 255 11.26 14.88 -0.72
N LEU A 256 10.64 14.78 -1.89
CA LEU A 256 11.31 14.63 -3.17
C LEU A 256 11.28 15.95 -3.92
N THR A 257 12.46 16.49 -4.21
CA THR A 257 12.63 17.77 -4.91
C THR A 257 13.08 17.48 -6.35
N PRO A 258 12.22 17.73 -7.36
CA PRO A 258 12.59 17.52 -8.76
C PRO A 258 13.73 18.46 -9.18
N LEU A 259 14.85 17.89 -9.64
CA LEU A 259 15.97 18.64 -10.23
C LEU A 259 15.77 18.88 -11.74
N SER A 260 14.79 18.23 -12.32
CA SER A 260 14.34 18.37 -13.70
C SER A 260 12.82 18.12 -13.75
N PRO A 261 12.13 18.50 -14.84
CA PRO A 261 10.71 18.24 -14.98
C PRO A 261 10.37 16.76 -14.78
N LEU A 262 9.28 16.48 -14.06
CA LEU A 262 8.80 15.12 -13.83
C LEU A 262 7.49 14.91 -14.59
N PHE A 263 7.42 13.82 -15.36
CA PHE A 263 6.21 13.42 -16.07
C PHE A 263 5.78 12.03 -15.64
N ILE A 264 4.58 11.92 -15.08
CA ILE A 264 3.97 10.64 -14.71
C ILE A 264 2.59 10.64 -15.36
N GLY A 265 2.48 9.95 -16.50
CA GLY A 265 1.25 9.95 -17.28
C GLY A 265 0.13 9.18 -16.59
N SER A 266 -1.09 9.70 -16.71
CA SER A 266 -2.34 9.02 -16.33
C SER A 266 -2.71 7.88 -17.29
N GLY A 267 -2.13 7.88 -18.50
CA GLY A 267 -2.55 7.02 -19.62
C GLY A 267 -3.71 7.61 -20.43
N GLN A 268 -4.18 8.81 -20.08
CA GLN A 268 -5.24 9.55 -20.75
C GLN A 268 -4.69 10.77 -21.50
N THR A 269 -5.45 11.25 -22.48
CA THR A 269 -5.18 12.49 -23.22
C THR A 269 -6.34 13.47 -23.06
N ALA A 270 -6.01 14.75 -22.98
CA ALA A 270 -6.98 15.84 -23.04
C ALA A 270 -6.94 16.49 -24.43
N GLU A 271 -8.11 16.82 -24.99
CA GLU A 271 -8.21 17.61 -26.23
C GLU A 271 -8.02 19.09 -25.91
N HIS A 272 -7.01 19.69 -26.51
CA HIS A 272 -6.75 21.13 -26.48
C HIS A 272 -6.91 21.70 -27.89
N SER A 273 -7.21 22.99 -27.99
CA SER A 273 -7.34 23.70 -29.28
C SER A 273 -6.53 24.98 -29.27
N ASP A 274 -5.70 25.16 -30.29
CA ASP A 274 -4.99 26.41 -30.57
C ASP A 274 -5.61 27.09 -31.79
N GLU A 275 -5.65 28.42 -31.78
CA GLU A 275 -5.88 29.20 -33.00
C GLU A 275 -4.55 29.50 -33.69
N LYS A 276 -4.35 28.94 -34.88
CA LYS A 276 -3.25 29.31 -35.78
C LYS A 276 -3.83 29.83 -37.09
N GLU A 277 -3.40 31.02 -37.50
CA GLU A 277 -3.83 31.65 -38.76
C GLU A 277 -5.36 31.69 -38.95
N GLY A 278 -6.11 31.93 -37.85
CA GLY A 278 -7.58 32.03 -37.88
C GLY A 278 -8.32 30.70 -38.04
N LYS A 279 -7.63 29.55 -37.95
CA LYS A 279 -8.24 28.21 -37.91
C LYS A 279 -7.97 27.55 -36.57
N ALA A 280 -9.02 27.00 -35.96
CA ALA A 280 -8.91 26.17 -34.75
C ALA A 280 -8.28 24.82 -35.12
N GLN A 281 -7.14 24.50 -34.51
CA GLN A 281 -6.48 23.21 -34.65
C GLN A 281 -6.50 22.48 -33.30
N SER A 282 -7.21 21.36 -33.25
CA SER A 282 -7.25 20.49 -32.06
C SER A 282 -6.01 19.58 -32.01
N TYR A 283 -5.50 19.36 -30.81
CA TYR A 283 -4.40 18.45 -30.55
C TYR A 283 -4.57 17.78 -29.17
N HIS A 284 -3.93 16.63 -28.97
CA HIS A 284 -4.03 15.86 -27.73
C HIS A 284 -2.83 16.10 -26.82
N VAL A 285 -3.09 16.28 -25.53
CA VAL A 285 -2.09 16.44 -24.47
C VAL A 285 -2.15 15.25 -23.53
N ALA A 286 -1.06 14.51 -23.37
CA ALA A 286 -0.98 13.45 -22.37
C ALA A 286 -1.02 14.05 -20.96
N THR A 287 -1.97 13.61 -20.13
CA THR A 287 -2.23 14.21 -18.82
C THR A 287 -1.43 13.54 -17.70
N LEU A 288 -1.15 14.31 -16.66
CA LEU A 288 -0.49 13.85 -15.44
C LEU A 288 -1.44 13.00 -14.60
N LEU A 289 -0.86 12.03 -13.91
CA LEU A 289 -1.58 11.16 -13.00
C LEU A 289 -2.04 11.94 -11.76
N ARG A 290 -3.32 11.75 -11.43
CA ARG A 290 -3.98 12.35 -10.27
C ARG A 290 -4.58 11.29 -9.35
N ASN A 291 -4.65 11.58 -8.05
CA ASN A 291 -5.37 10.74 -7.09
C ASN A 291 -6.90 10.95 -7.20
N ALA A 292 -7.66 10.27 -6.34
CA ALA A 292 -9.12 10.39 -6.29
C ALA A 292 -9.62 11.81 -5.94
N GLN A 293 -8.77 12.63 -5.32
CA GLN A 293 -9.02 14.02 -4.95
C GLN A 293 -8.63 15.02 -6.07
N GLY A 294 -8.06 14.54 -7.19
CA GLY A 294 -7.62 15.38 -8.31
C GLY A 294 -6.22 15.97 -8.15
N GLU A 295 -5.50 15.62 -7.08
CA GLU A 295 -4.14 16.09 -6.81
C GLU A 295 -3.12 15.33 -7.65
N ILE A 296 -2.09 16.02 -8.13
CA ILE A 296 -1.00 15.39 -8.91
C ILE A 296 -0.13 14.56 -7.97
N ILE A 297 0.12 13.31 -8.35
CA ILE A 297 0.86 12.38 -7.49
C ILE A 297 2.02 11.71 -8.21
N LEU A 298 3.10 11.43 -7.46
CA LEU A 298 4.02 10.36 -7.75
C LEU A 298 3.55 9.11 -6.99
N PRO A 299 3.22 8.02 -7.70
CA PRO A 299 2.77 6.84 -7.01
C PRO A 299 3.79 6.13 -6.13
N ALA A 300 3.31 5.59 -5.01
CA ALA A 300 4.01 4.59 -4.21
C ALA A 300 4.52 3.43 -5.07
N THR A 301 3.67 2.95 -5.97
CA THR A 301 3.99 1.84 -6.89
C THR A 301 5.16 2.17 -7.82
N SER A 302 5.22 3.41 -8.30
CA SER A 302 6.26 3.88 -9.22
C SER A 302 7.58 4.08 -8.49
N LEU A 303 7.57 4.75 -7.33
CA LEU A 303 8.77 4.92 -6.52
C LEU A 303 9.32 3.56 -6.06
N ARG A 304 8.46 2.65 -5.59
CA ARG A 304 8.87 1.28 -5.24
C ARG A 304 9.50 0.54 -6.41
N GLY A 305 8.95 0.71 -7.62
CA GLY A 305 9.51 0.12 -8.83
C GLY A 305 10.91 0.63 -9.14
N VAL A 306 11.12 1.95 -9.00
CA VAL A 306 12.45 2.56 -9.19
C VAL A 306 13.43 2.10 -8.10
N MET A 307 13.01 2.08 -6.84
CA MET A 307 13.85 1.59 -5.72
C MET A 307 14.26 0.13 -5.93
N ARG A 308 13.33 -0.74 -6.35
CA ARG A 308 13.63 -2.15 -6.67
C ARG A 308 14.62 -2.26 -7.82
N HIS A 309 14.42 -1.49 -8.89
CA HIS A 309 15.35 -1.45 -10.02
C HIS A 309 16.75 -0.97 -9.60
N GLN A 310 16.83 0.06 -8.75
CA GLN A 310 18.10 0.54 -8.24
C GLN A 310 18.81 -0.54 -7.40
N GLY A 311 18.07 -1.23 -6.53
CA GLY A 311 18.60 -2.37 -5.79
C GLY A 311 19.17 -3.45 -6.71
N GLN A 312 18.44 -3.81 -7.77
CA GLN A 312 18.93 -4.75 -8.77
C GLN A 312 20.20 -4.26 -9.47
N LYS A 313 20.27 -2.97 -9.83
CA LYS A 313 21.45 -2.37 -10.46
C LYS A 313 22.66 -2.43 -9.54
N ILE A 314 22.51 -2.11 -8.26
CA ILE A 314 23.58 -2.21 -7.26
C ILE A 314 24.10 -3.65 -7.19
N LEU A 315 23.19 -4.63 -7.04
CA LEU A 315 23.56 -6.05 -6.94
C LEU A 315 24.23 -6.57 -8.22
N ASN A 316 23.73 -6.20 -9.40
CA ASN A 316 24.34 -6.57 -10.68
C ASN A 316 25.73 -5.97 -10.85
N THR A 317 25.94 -4.73 -10.40
CA THR A 317 27.24 -4.06 -10.44
C THR A 317 28.22 -4.82 -9.56
N LEU A 318 27.84 -5.13 -8.32
CA LEU A 318 28.67 -5.91 -7.41
C LEU A 318 28.98 -7.30 -7.98
N ASN A 319 28.00 -8.00 -8.53
CA ASN A 319 28.22 -9.29 -9.19
C ASN A 319 29.23 -9.21 -10.33
N HIS A 320 29.16 -8.17 -11.15
CA HIS A 320 30.11 -8.00 -12.25
C HIS A 320 31.54 -7.76 -11.74
N PHE A 321 31.69 -7.05 -10.62
CA PHE A 321 33.00 -6.80 -10.02
C PHE A 321 33.59 -8.02 -9.31
N PHE A 322 32.76 -8.89 -8.72
CA PHE A 322 33.21 -10.06 -7.95
C PHE A 322 33.16 -11.39 -8.72
N ALA A 323 32.64 -11.41 -9.94
CA ALA A 323 32.64 -12.61 -10.77
C ALA A 323 34.05 -12.90 -11.31
N ASP A 324 34.71 -13.93 -10.77
CA ASP A 324 35.91 -14.52 -11.36
C ASP A 324 35.62 -15.16 -12.73
N SER A 325 36.70 -15.38 -13.51
CA SER A 325 36.80 -15.83 -14.91
C SER A 325 35.90 -16.99 -15.39
N ASP A 326 35.16 -17.66 -14.49
CA ASP A 326 34.25 -18.79 -14.75
C ASP A 326 32.76 -18.35 -14.83
N GLY A 327 32.54 -17.19 -15.46
CA GLY A 327 31.38 -16.30 -15.32
C GLY A 327 29.97 -16.80 -15.72
N GLN A 328 29.77 -18.07 -16.07
CA GLN A 328 28.45 -18.59 -16.49
C GLN A 328 27.67 -19.26 -15.34
N ARG A 329 28.32 -20.03 -14.45
CA ARG A 329 27.65 -20.71 -13.33
C ARG A 329 27.41 -19.81 -12.12
N HIS A 330 28.26 -18.80 -11.92
CA HIS A 330 28.14 -17.84 -10.82
C HIS A 330 27.02 -16.81 -11.04
N ALA A 331 26.76 -16.41 -12.30
CA ALA A 331 25.75 -15.42 -12.64
C ALA A 331 24.33 -15.86 -12.25
N HIS A 332 23.96 -17.11 -12.51
CA HIS A 332 22.60 -17.60 -12.22
C HIS A 332 22.31 -17.69 -10.72
N THR A 333 23.27 -18.16 -9.92
CA THR A 333 23.14 -18.23 -8.45
C THR A 333 23.06 -16.84 -7.83
N ALA A 334 23.82 -15.88 -8.36
CA ALA A 334 23.82 -14.52 -7.86
C ALA A 334 22.54 -13.74 -8.21
N GLU A 335 21.94 -14.00 -9.38
CA GLU A 335 20.64 -13.46 -9.78
C GLU A 335 19.50 -13.97 -8.88
N GLN A 336 19.52 -15.27 -8.54
CA GLN A 336 18.55 -15.86 -7.59
C GLN A 336 18.66 -15.24 -6.20
N LYS A 337 19.88 -15.05 -5.67
CA LYS A 337 20.12 -14.42 -4.38
C LYS A 337 19.69 -12.94 -4.37
N ALA A 338 20.00 -12.20 -5.44
CA ALA A 338 19.57 -10.83 -5.60
C ALA A 338 18.03 -10.72 -5.60
N THR A 339 17.37 -11.64 -6.30
CA THR A 339 15.91 -11.73 -6.34
C THR A 339 15.33 -12.02 -4.96
N ALA A 340 15.91 -12.94 -4.19
CA ALA A 340 15.44 -13.27 -2.84
C ALA A 340 15.57 -12.10 -1.84
N LEU A 341 16.68 -11.38 -1.88
CA LEU A 341 16.90 -10.21 -1.01
C LEU A 341 15.91 -9.08 -1.35
N LEU A 342 15.77 -8.77 -2.65
CA LEU A 342 14.83 -7.75 -3.11
C LEU A 342 13.36 -8.16 -2.92
N SER A 343 13.05 -9.45 -2.97
CA SER A 343 11.67 -9.92 -2.77
C SER A 343 11.23 -9.82 -1.32
N ARG A 344 12.13 -10.02 -0.35
CA ARG A 344 11.83 -9.74 1.08
C ARG A 344 11.59 -8.25 1.33
N LEU A 345 12.42 -7.38 0.73
CA LEU A 345 12.23 -5.93 0.85
C LEU A 345 10.92 -5.47 0.22
N PHE A 346 10.72 -5.77 -1.06
CA PHE A 346 9.66 -5.16 -1.88
C PHE A 346 8.41 -6.04 -2.06
N GLY A 347 8.42 -7.25 -1.52
CA GLY A 347 7.38 -8.26 -1.66
C GLY A 347 7.36 -8.97 -3.00
N ASP A 348 6.92 -10.23 -2.98
CA ASP A 348 6.59 -11.07 -4.14
C ASP A 348 5.30 -11.87 -3.87
N GLU A 349 5.07 -12.97 -4.59
CA GLU A 349 3.90 -13.84 -4.39
C GLU A 349 3.96 -14.66 -3.10
N GLN A 350 5.15 -14.84 -2.52
CA GLN A 350 5.42 -15.70 -1.37
C GLN A 350 5.68 -14.89 -0.09
N HIS A 351 6.20 -13.66 -0.23
CA HIS A 351 6.64 -12.82 0.87
C HIS A 351 5.97 -11.45 0.84
N ALA A 352 5.47 -11.02 2.00
CA ALA A 352 5.04 -9.64 2.20
C ALA A 352 6.25 -8.69 2.20
N SER A 353 6.05 -7.47 1.70
CA SER A 353 7.08 -6.43 1.70
C SER A 353 7.38 -5.98 3.14
N THR A 354 8.65 -5.81 3.47
CA THR A 354 9.08 -5.22 4.77
C THR A 354 9.12 -3.69 4.75
N ILE A 355 8.79 -3.08 3.62
CA ILE A 355 8.59 -1.63 3.50
C ILE A 355 7.23 -1.31 2.89
N LYS A 356 6.66 -0.15 3.25
CA LYS A 356 5.46 0.40 2.60
C LYS A 356 5.71 1.85 2.22
N LEU A 357 5.09 2.28 1.13
CA LEU A 357 5.17 3.66 0.65
C LEU A 357 3.76 4.24 0.51
N THR A 358 3.59 5.51 0.89
CA THR A 358 2.40 6.28 0.49
C THR A 358 2.55 6.80 -0.93
N ASP A 359 1.44 7.18 -1.55
CA ASP A 359 1.53 8.06 -2.72
C ASP A 359 2.15 9.40 -2.28
N PHE A 360 2.93 10.00 -3.16
CA PHE A 360 3.64 11.24 -2.94
C PHE A 360 2.87 12.38 -3.61
N VAL A 361 2.43 13.37 -2.83
CA VAL A 361 1.54 14.44 -3.31
C VAL A 361 2.36 15.67 -3.69
N ALA A 362 2.14 16.18 -4.91
CA ALA A 362 2.79 17.38 -5.40
C ALA A 362 2.38 18.61 -4.59
N GLN A 363 3.36 19.40 -4.17
CA GLN A 363 3.18 20.66 -3.47
C GLN A 363 3.21 21.81 -4.48
N GLN A 364 2.24 22.71 -4.39
CA GLN A 364 2.15 23.92 -5.23
C GLN A 364 2.38 23.66 -6.74
N PRO A 365 1.65 22.72 -7.36
CA PRO A 365 1.88 22.37 -8.76
C PRO A 365 1.55 23.53 -9.70
N GLN A 366 2.47 23.88 -10.58
CA GLN A 366 2.22 24.80 -11.70
C GLN A 366 2.22 24.04 -13.02
N LEU A 367 1.04 23.96 -13.64
CA LEU A 367 0.85 23.26 -14.91
C LEU A 367 1.29 24.13 -16.09
N THR A 368 2.04 23.51 -16.98
CA THR A 368 2.46 24.05 -18.27
C THR A 368 2.31 22.95 -19.32
N GLU A 369 2.24 23.31 -20.61
CA GLU A 369 2.27 22.34 -21.69
C GLU A 369 3.68 22.30 -22.30
N GLN A 370 4.21 21.10 -22.55
CA GLN A 370 5.44 20.95 -23.33
C GLN A 370 5.17 20.11 -24.58
N ARG A 371 5.45 20.71 -25.74
CA ARG A 371 5.36 20.04 -27.05
C ARG A 371 6.65 19.31 -27.36
N PHE A 372 6.52 18.10 -27.89
CA PHE A 372 7.63 17.33 -28.45
C PHE A 372 7.41 17.09 -29.93
N ILE A 373 8.52 17.04 -30.66
CA ILE A 373 8.56 16.64 -32.05
C ILE A 373 9.08 15.20 -32.09
N ALA A 374 8.39 14.30 -32.80
CA ALA A 374 8.94 12.99 -33.11
C ALA A 374 9.91 13.11 -34.28
N ILE A 375 11.15 12.67 -34.06
CA ILE A 375 12.18 12.59 -35.09
C ILE A 375 12.09 11.21 -35.72
N ASP A 376 11.99 11.16 -37.04
CA ASP A 376 12.10 9.92 -37.79
C ASP A 376 13.54 9.42 -37.71
N ARG A 377 13.72 8.21 -37.15
CA ARG A 377 15.03 7.60 -36.91
C ARG A 377 15.74 7.20 -38.20
N PHE A 378 15.02 7.10 -39.31
CA PHE A 378 15.56 6.71 -40.62
C PHE A 378 15.97 7.92 -41.46
N THR A 379 15.18 9.00 -41.40
CA THR A 379 15.41 10.20 -42.23
C THR A 379 16.09 11.35 -41.46
N GLY A 380 16.13 11.30 -40.13
CA GLY A 380 16.63 12.39 -39.29
C GLY A 380 15.77 13.66 -39.32
N GLY A 381 14.69 13.65 -40.10
CA GLY A 381 13.73 14.74 -40.23
C GLY A 381 12.62 14.68 -39.18
N VAL A 382 11.84 15.76 -39.11
CA VAL A 382 10.58 15.76 -38.38
C VAL A 382 9.63 14.79 -39.05
N LYS A 383 9.10 13.81 -38.30
CA LYS A 383 8.04 12.95 -38.82
C LYS A 383 6.78 13.80 -39.00
N ASP A 384 6.30 13.96 -40.24
CA ASP A 384 5.09 14.72 -40.55
C ASP A 384 3.91 14.22 -39.70
N GLY A 385 3.23 15.16 -39.02
CA GLY A 385 2.07 14.89 -38.17
C GLY A 385 2.35 14.33 -36.77
N ALA A 386 3.60 14.11 -36.37
CA ALA A 386 3.93 13.49 -35.08
C ALA A 386 4.38 14.50 -34.02
N LEU A 387 3.58 15.55 -33.83
CA LEU A 387 3.66 16.43 -32.65
C LEU A 387 2.84 15.79 -31.53
N TYR A 388 3.43 15.60 -30.37
CA TYR A 388 2.68 15.19 -29.18
C TYR A 388 3.00 16.11 -28.01
N SER A 389 1.96 16.48 -27.27
CA SER A 389 2.06 17.37 -26.13
C SER A 389 1.94 16.58 -24.84
N VAL A 390 2.63 17.02 -23.80
CA VAL A 390 2.45 16.51 -22.44
C VAL A 390 2.17 17.64 -21.47
N GLU A 391 1.35 17.35 -20.46
CA GLU A 391 1.28 18.20 -19.27
C GLU A 391 2.63 18.12 -18.55
N LYS A 392 3.29 19.27 -18.44
CA LYS A 392 4.51 19.45 -17.67
C LYS A 392 4.15 20.21 -16.39
N CYS A 393 4.40 19.59 -15.25
CA CYS A 393 4.24 20.28 -13.98
C CYS A 393 5.59 20.76 -13.46
N LEU A 394 5.66 22.06 -13.14
CA LEU A 394 6.72 22.60 -12.29
C LEU A 394 6.25 22.43 -10.85
N ILE A 395 7.02 21.67 -10.08
CA ILE A 395 6.65 21.25 -8.72
C ILE A 395 7.82 21.59 -7.82
N THR A 396 7.53 22.18 -6.67
CA THR A 396 8.54 22.44 -5.65
C THR A 396 8.98 21.11 -5.04
N ASP A 397 8.04 20.40 -4.44
CA ASP A 397 8.29 19.14 -3.77
C ASP A 397 7.14 18.15 -3.99
N TYR A 398 7.47 16.87 -3.88
CA TYR A 398 6.49 15.83 -3.59
C TYR A 398 6.69 15.31 -2.17
N LYS A 399 5.62 15.19 -1.38
CA LYS A 399 5.68 14.72 0.01
C LYS A 399 4.99 13.37 0.16
N GLY A 400 5.64 12.44 0.85
CA GLY A 400 5.12 11.12 1.17
C GLY A 400 5.89 10.47 2.32
N GLU A 401 5.54 9.23 2.64
CA GLU A 401 6.12 8.47 3.74
C GLU A 401 6.61 7.09 3.28
N LEU A 402 7.74 6.66 3.86
CA LEU A 402 8.24 5.29 3.87
C LEU A 402 8.03 4.71 5.28
N LEU A 403 7.35 3.58 5.37
CA LEU A 403 7.18 2.82 6.59
C LEU A 403 8.09 1.60 6.53
N ILE A 404 9.01 1.48 7.49
CA ILE A 404 9.97 0.38 7.61
C ILE A 404 9.49 -0.55 8.72
N ASP A 405 9.26 -1.81 8.40
CA ASP A 405 8.88 -2.81 9.39
C ASP A 405 9.99 -2.98 10.44
N ASN A 406 9.66 -2.87 11.73
CA ASN A 406 10.64 -2.89 12.81
C ASN A 406 11.44 -4.21 12.86
N ARG A 407 10.91 -5.29 12.27
CA ARG A 407 11.65 -6.56 12.12
C ARG A 407 12.93 -6.39 11.31
N LEU A 408 12.98 -5.41 10.40
CA LEU A 408 14.16 -5.14 9.56
C LEU A 408 15.40 -4.75 10.39
N PHE A 409 15.21 -4.22 11.62
CA PHE A 409 16.30 -3.89 12.54
C PHE A 409 16.83 -5.10 13.34
N SER A 410 16.23 -6.28 13.18
CA SER A 410 16.73 -7.52 13.81
C SER A 410 17.88 -8.13 13.01
N ARG A 411 18.83 -8.77 13.71
CA ARG A 411 20.02 -9.42 13.10
C ARG A 411 19.75 -10.30 11.88
N GLN A 412 18.63 -11.03 11.90
CA GLN A 412 18.24 -11.92 10.79
C GLN A 412 17.88 -11.21 9.47
N TYR A 413 17.68 -9.88 9.49
CA TYR A 413 17.29 -9.04 8.34
C TYR A 413 18.33 -7.96 7.99
N HIS A 414 19.54 -8.05 8.56
CA HIS A 414 20.57 -7.03 8.37
C HIS A 414 20.98 -6.85 6.89
N SER A 415 20.98 -7.93 6.10
CA SER A 415 21.30 -7.84 4.66
C SER A 415 20.27 -7.02 3.87
N GLU A 416 18.99 -7.18 4.20
CA GLU A 416 17.88 -6.43 3.64
C GLU A 416 17.93 -4.97 4.09
N LEU A 417 18.20 -4.73 5.38
CA LEU A 417 18.38 -3.38 5.90
C LEU A 417 19.54 -2.65 5.19
N ALA A 418 20.70 -3.29 5.06
CA ALA A 418 21.83 -2.73 4.34
C ALA A 418 21.48 -2.36 2.89
N MET A 419 20.79 -3.23 2.18
CA MET A 419 20.34 -2.96 0.81
C MET A 419 19.37 -1.78 0.75
N LEU A 420 18.42 -1.68 1.68
CA LEU A 420 17.53 -0.52 1.78
C LEU A 420 18.32 0.78 2.00
N LEU A 421 19.31 0.76 2.88
CA LEU A 421 20.17 1.92 3.16
C LEU A 421 20.97 2.37 1.93
N LEU A 422 21.50 1.43 1.14
CA LEU A 422 22.18 1.74 -0.12
C LEU A 422 21.25 2.37 -1.15
N ILE A 423 19.99 1.92 -1.22
CA ILE A 423 18.98 2.53 -2.10
C ILE A 423 18.61 3.94 -1.61
N LEU A 424 18.45 4.12 -0.29
CA LEU A 424 18.14 5.43 0.29
C LEU A 424 19.29 6.42 0.08
N ARG A 425 20.55 5.98 0.16
CA ARG A 425 21.72 6.78 -0.23
C ARG A 425 21.57 7.30 -1.65
N ASP A 426 21.36 6.40 -2.62
CA ASP A 426 21.26 6.77 -4.03
C ASP A 426 20.05 7.69 -4.28
N LEU A 427 18.97 7.54 -3.52
CA LEU A 427 17.81 8.42 -3.55
C LEU A 427 18.12 9.82 -3.00
N LEU A 428 18.87 9.93 -1.90
CA LEU A 428 19.33 11.20 -1.33
C LEU A 428 20.28 11.94 -2.29
N ASP A 429 21.21 11.21 -2.91
CA ASP A 429 22.21 11.77 -3.83
C ASP A 429 21.61 12.14 -5.20
N GLY A 430 20.34 11.79 -5.45
CA GLY A 430 19.62 12.14 -6.67
C GLY A 430 19.98 11.30 -7.89
N GLU A 431 20.44 10.08 -7.65
CA GLU A 431 20.83 9.10 -8.69
C GLU A 431 19.61 8.38 -9.30
N LEU A 432 18.45 8.43 -8.65
CA LEU A 432 17.22 7.80 -9.12
C LEU A 432 16.47 8.72 -10.10
N LEU A 433 16.27 8.22 -11.33
CA LEU A 433 15.38 8.85 -12.31
C LEU A 433 13.94 8.35 -12.15
N LEU A 434 13.03 9.26 -11.87
CA LEU A 434 11.60 9.01 -11.67
C LEU A 434 10.77 9.32 -12.93
N GLY A 435 9.61 8.69 -13.08
CA GLY A 435 8.67 8.99 -14.16
C GLY A 435 9.08 8.57 -15.57
N GLY A 436 8.38 9.10 -16.56
CA GLY A 436 8.60 8.89 -17.99
C GLY A 436 9.50 9.97 -18.62
N LEU A 437 9.78 9.82 -19.91
CA LEU A 437 10.59 10.78 -20.71
C LEU A 437 12.03 10.99 -20.21
N LYS A 438 12.61 10.01 -19.49
CA LYS A 438 13.98 10.07 -18.95
C LYS A 438 15.02 10.42 -20.03
N ASN A 439 14.90 9.83 -21.22
CA ASN A 439 15.78 10.09 -22.36
C ASN A 439 15.62 11.50 -22.98
N LYS A 440 14.65 12.29 -22.49
CA LYS A 440 14.41 13.69 -22.88
C LYS A 440 14.75 14.67 -21.74
N GLY A 441 15.53 14.23 -20.75
CA GLY A 441 15.99 15.07 -19.64
C GLY A 441 14.97 15.23 -18.50
N PHE A 442 13.96 14.37 -18.42
CA PHE A 442 12.99 14.36 -17.32
C PHE A 442 13.42 13.39 -16.20
N GLY A 443 12.90 13.62 -14.99
CA GLY A 443 12.88 12.61 -13.93
C GLY A 443 14.01 12.66 -12.90
N LYS A 444 15.05 13.49 -13.10
CA LYS A 444 16.08 13.71 -12.08
C LYS A 444 15.47 14.36 -10.84
N THR A 445 15.64 13.72 -9.70
CA THR A 445 14.98 14.09 -8.43
C THR A 445 15.94 13.80 -7.28
N ALA A 446 16.09 14.74 -6.35
CA ALA A 446 16.80 14.51 -5.08
C ALA A 446 15.79 14.28 -3.96
N ALA A 447 16.24 13.66 -2.86
CA ALA A 447 15.39 13.41 -1.71
C ALA A 447 15.96 14.03 -0.44
N HIS A 448 15.06 14.42 0.45
CA HIS A 448 15.33 14.85 1.80
C HIS A 448 14.49 13.98 2.72
N ILE A 449 15.09 13.41 3.76
CA ILE A 449 14.39 12.51 4.67
C ILE A 449 14.41 13.02 6.10
N GLN A 450 13.32 12.73 6.81
CA GLN A 450 13.17 12.99 8.23
C GLN A 450 12.62 11.73 8.88
N ILE A 451 13.32 11.20 9.87
CA ILE A 451 12.91 9.97 10.57
C ILE A 451 11.97 10.36 11.71
N THR A 452 10.77 9.81 11.72
CA THR A 452 9.76 10.17 12.73
C THR A 452 9.25 8.89 13.39
N ASP A 453 9.62 8.66 14.65
CA ASP A 453 9.04 7.56 15.44
C ASP A 453 7.66 7.92 16.01
N SER A 454 7.29 9.20 16.01
CA SER A 454 5.94 9.67 16.32
C SER A 454 5.58 10.90 15.48
N VAL A 455 4.28 11.12 15.29
CA VAL A 455 3.69 12.30 14.62
C VAL A 455 4.08 13.64 15.30
N LEU A 456 4.84 13.62 16.40
CA LEU A 456 5.14 14.77 17.26
C LEU A 456 6.64 15.03 17.53
N ALA A 457 7.57 14.31 16.89
CA ALA A 457 9.01 14.59 17.08
C ALA A 457 9.47 15.79 16.22
N ALA A 458 9.24 17.00 16.72
CA ALA A 458 9.65 18.27 16.10
C ALA A 458 11.19 18.45 15.98
N ASP A 459 11.97 17.59 16.65
CA ASP A 459 13.43 17.73 16.78
C ASP A 459 14.24 16.75 15.90
N CYS A 460 13.62 16.06 14.94
CA CYS A 460 14.39 15.17 14.06
C CYS A 460 15.15 15.96 12.98
N PRO A 461 16.48 15.77 12.82
CA PRO A 461 17.26 16.48 11.82
C PRO A 461 16.78 16.18 10.39
N HIS A 462 16.67 17.23 9.57
CA HIS A 462 16.48 17.08 8.13
C HIS A 462 17.76 16.54 7.50
N ILE A 463 17.70 15.29 7.03
CA ILE A 463 18.84 14.62 6.40
C ILE A 463 18.75 14.83 4.90
N THR A 464 19.70 15.60 4.37
CA THR A 464 19.71 15.99 2.94
C THR A 464 20.85 15.33 2.16
N HIS A 465 21.79 14.68 2.84
CA HIS A 465 22.88 13.95 2.19
C HIS A 465 23.35 12.76 3.04
N TRP A 466 24.03 11.82 2.40
CA TRP A 466 24.43 10.55 3.04
C TRP A 466 25.31 10.72 4.29
N GLY A 467 26.26 11.66 4.27
CA GLY A 467 27.11 11.95 5.44
C GLY A 467 26.33 12.33 6.72
N GLN A 468 25.26 13.14 6.60
CA GLN A 468 24.37 13.48 7.72
C GLN A 468 23.61 12.24 8.19
N PHE A 469 23.16 11.41 7.24
CA PHE A 469 22.46 10.16 7.55
C PHE A 469 23.32 9.24 8.41
N ILE A 470 24.58 9.02 8.03
CA ILE A 470 25.51 8.17 8.79
C ILE A 470 25.76 8.75 10.19
N ALA A 471 25.95 10.07 10.29
CA ALA A 471 26.18 10.72 11.58
C ALA A 471 24.99 10.52 12.54
N TYR A 472 23.76 10.68 12.03
CA TYR A 472 22.53 10.39 12.76
C TYR A 472 22.44 8.90 13.12
N TRP A 473 22.66 8.01 12.16
CA TRP A 473 22.56 6.56 12.33
C TRP A 473 23.48 6.04 13.44
N ASN A 474 24.72 6.53 13.49
CA ASN A 474 25.71 6.12 14.50
C ASN A 474 25.41 6.66 15.91
N GLN A 475 24.64 7.75 16.01
CA GLN A 475 24.23 8.33 17.30
C GLN A 475 22.93 7.72 17.83
N ALA A 476 22.09 7.19 16.94
CA ALA A 476 20.87 6.48 17.30
C ALA A 476 21.18 5.06 17.81
N SER A 477 20.30 4.49 18.64
CA SER A 477 20.38 3.09 19.10
C SER A 477 19.98 2.10 17.98
N LEU A 478 20.62 2.20 16.83
CA LEU A 478 20.38 1.41 15.62
C LEU A 478 21.49 0.36 15.40
N PRO A 479 21.25 -0.66 14.55
CA PRO A 479 22.28 -1.65 14.21
C PRO A 479 23.56 -1.00 13.67
N ASN A 480 24.73 -1.52 14.05
CA ASN A 480 26.01 -0.98 13.59
C ASN A 480 26.14 -1.10 12.07
N LEU A 481 26.52 -0.01 11.39
CA LEU A 481 26.63 0.01 9.91
C LEU A 481 27.64 -1.02 9.38
N GLY A 482 28.75 -1.25 10.09
CA GLY A 482 29.72 -2.28 9.77
C GLY A 482 29.09 -3.68 9.80
N GLU A 483 28.35 -4.01 10.87
CA GLU A 483 27.62 -5.27 10.98
C GLU A 483 26.59 -5.47 9.86
N LEU A 484 25.93 -4.39 9.42
CA LEU A 484 24.99 -4.43 8.30
C LEU A 484 25.69 -4.74 6.99
N MET A 485 26.80 -4.06 6.71
CA MET A 485 27.59 -4.27 5.50
C MET A 485 28.26 -5.64 5.49
N ASP A 486 28.72 -6.13 6.65
CA ASP A 486 29.25 -7.48 6.79
C ASP A 486 28.18 -8.55 6.55
N ALA A 487 26.97 -8.37 7.08
CA ALA A 487 25.85 -9.27 6.81
C ALA A 487 25.45 -9.26 5.32
N PHE A 488 25.45 -8.09 4.69
CA PHE A 488 25.22 -7.96 3.25
C PHE A 488 26.30 -8.66 2.42
N ASN A 489 27.57 -8.44 2.77
CA ASN A 489 28.70 -9.10 2.12
C ASN A 489 28.67 -10.61 2.37
N LEU A 490 28.25 -11.10 3.54
CA LEU A 490 28.18 -12.53 3.80
C LEU A 490 27.03 -13.20 3.02
N ALA A 491 25.87 -12.53 2.95
CA ALA A 491 24.73 -13.01 2.18
C ALA A 491 25.01 -13.05 0.67
N PHE A 492 25.84 -12.13 0.17
CA PHE A 492 26.00 -11.89 -1.26
C PHE A 492 27.40 -12.18 -1.83
N VAL A 493 28.47 -11.82 -1.11
CA VAL A 493 29.88 -11.86 -1.54
C VAL A 493 30.63 -13.09 -1.01
N ALA A 494 30.59 -13.39 0.29
CA ALA A 494 31.47 -14.40 0.93
C ALA A 494 31.14 -15.87 0.59
N GLN A 495 29.96 -16.16 0.02
CA GLN A 495 29.61 -17.51 -0.42
C GLN A 495 29.98 -17.80 -1.88
N GLN A 496 30.66 -16.88 -2.56
CA GLN A 496 31.28 -17.18 -3.86
C GLN A 496 32.67 -17.83 -3.71
N GLU A 497 33.34 -17.69 -2.55
CA GLU A 497 34.67 -18.26 -2.30
C GLU A 497 34.66 -19.75 -1.90
N HIS A 498 33.52 -20.29 -1.44
CA HIS A 498 33.45 -21.65 -0.87
C HIS A 498 33.23 -22.79 -1.88
N VAL A 499 33.33 -22.52 -3.17
CA VAL A 499 33.34 -23.54 -4.23
C VAL A 499 34.56 -23.31 -5.14
N SER A 500 35.75 -23.33 -4.53
CA SER A 500 37.03 -23.49 -5.23
C SER A 500 37.45 -24.95 -5.27
#